data_AF-I1CQF6-F1
#
_entry.id   AF-I1CQF6-F1
#
_cell.length_a   1.000
_cell.length_b   1.000
_cell.length_c   1.000
_cell.angle_alpha   90.00
_cell.angle_beta   90.00
_cell.angle_gamma   90.00
#
_symmetry.space_group_name_H-M   'P 1'
#
loop_
_entity.id
_entity.type
_entity.pdbx_description
1 polymer ?
#
loop_
_entity_poly.entity_id
_entity_poly.type
_entity_poly.pdbx_seq_one_letter_code
_entity_poly.pdbx_strand_id
1 'polypeptide(L)' 'MVQKNDEWLIDFYADWCGYCQRFESTFYEAERQLQLSSYKHVQVGVVNVDTNPGLAARFFISRLPTVIHVKNHEGKGK' A
#
# COMPACT_ATOMS: atom_id res chain seq x y z
N MET A 1 17.61 0.54 -2.59
CA MET A 1 18.15 0.46 -1.22
C MET A 1 16.93 0.52 -0.30
N VAL A 2 16.58 -0.59 0.36
CA VAL A 2 15.48 -0.66 1.34
C VAL A 2 16.15 -0.51 2.70
N GLN A 3 15.77 0.52 3.46
CA GLN A 3 16.38 0.84 4.74
C GLN A 3 15.70 0.07 5.89
N LYS A 4 16.37 0.05 7.04
CA LYS A 4 16.19 -0.89 8.16
C LYS A 4 14.83 -0.87 8.89
N ASN A 5 13.85 -0.06 8.46
CA ASN A 5 12.51 0.04 9.09
C ASN A 5 11.46 0.50 8.06
N ASP A 6 11.47 -0.08 6.86
CA ASP A 6 10.55 0.32 5.80
C ASP A 6 9.15 -0.24 6.07
N GLU A 7 8.31 0.58 6.71
CA GLU A 7 6.87 0.35 6.90
C GLU A 7 6.09 1.06 5.78
N TRP A 8 5.22 0.33 5.09
CA TRP A 8 4.46 0.82 3.93
C TRP A 8 2.98 0.50 4.03
N LEU A 9 2.12 1.46 3.70
CA LEU A 9 0.71 1.25 3.41
C LEU A 9 0.49 1.38 1.90
N ILE A 10 0.05 0.32 1.25
CA ILE A 10 -0.02 0.22 -0.21
C ILE A 10 -1.46 -0.04 -0.64
N ASP A 11 -2.05 0.80 -1.49
CA ASP A 11 -3.33 0.53 -2.16
C ASP A 11 -3.10 -0.06 -3.56
N PHE A 12 -3.62 -1.27 -3.78
CA PHE A 12 -3.63 -1.91 -5.09
C PHE A 12 -4.94 -1.61 -5.80
N TYR A 13 -4.84 -1.00 -6.98
CA TYR A 13 -5.97 -0.50 -7.77
C TYR A 13 -5.85 -0.84 -9.26
N ALA A 14 -6.88 -0.51 -10.03
CA ALA A 14 -6.86 -0.49 -11.49
C ALA A 14 -7.74 0.64 -12.02
N ASP A 15 -7.45 1.18 -13.20
CA ASP A 15 -8.14 2.36 -13.74
C ASP A 15 -9.62 2.07 -14.08
N TRP A 16 -9.93 0.83 -14.45
CA TRP A 16 -11.30 0.36 -14.77
C TRP A 16 -12.14 0.03 -13.53
N CYS A 17 -11.54 0.07 -12.33
CA CYS A 17 -12.21 -0.29 -11.08
C CYS A 17 -12.97 0.90 -10.47
N GLY A 18 -14.29 0.95 -10.68
CA GLY A 18 -15.13 2.02 -10.13
C GLY A 18 -15.14 2.11 -8.59
N TYR A 19 -14.92 1.01 -7.87
CA TYR A 19 -14.76 1.03 -6.41
C TYR A 19 -13.45 1.70 -5.99
N CYS A 20 -12.39 1.50 -6.75
CA CYS A 20 -11.08 2.08 -6.50
C CYS A 20 -11.12 3.60 -6.65
N GLN A 21 -11.76 4.10 -7.71
CA GLN A 21 -11.97 5.53 -7.93
C GLN A 21 -12.73 6.21 -6.78
N ARG A 22 -13.72 5.52 -6.19
CA ARG A 22 -14.45 6.04 -5.02
C ARG A 22 -13.57 6.03 -3.76
N PHE A 23 -12.74 5.00 -3.60
CA PHE A 23 -11.87 4.81 -2.45
C PHE A 23 -10.68 5.78 -2.41
N GLU A 24 -10.19 6.21 -3.59
CA GLU A 24 -9.02 7.09 -3.74
C GLU A 24 -9.03 8.30 -2.79
N SER A 25 -10.14 9.03 -2.73
CA SER A 25 -10.30 10.19 -1.83
C SER A 25 -10.13 9.84 -0.34
N THR A 26 -10.64 8.68 0.08
CA THR A 26 -10.54 8.20 1.46
C THR A 26 -9.10 7.78 1.77
N PHE A 27 -8.42 7.15 0.81
CA PHE A 27 -7.04 6.74 0.96
C PHE A 27 -6.08 7.95 1.06
N TYR A 28 -6.30 8.98 0.25
CA TYR A 28 -5.52 10.23 0.32
C TYR A 28 -5.69 10.95 1.67
N GLU A 29 -6.91 11.00 2.22
CA GLU A 29 -7.13 11.57 3.56
C GLU A 29 -6.44 10.73 4.65
N ALA A 30 -6.44 9.39 4.52
CA ALA A 30 -5.70 8.52 5.43
C ALA A 30 -4.18 8.78 5.37
N GLU A 31 -3.61 8.97 4.18
CA GLU A 31 -2.21 9.38 4.01
C GLU A 31 -1.92 10.70 4.76
N ARG A 32 -2.76 11.72 4.54
CA ARG A 32 -2.60 13.01 5.19
C ARG A 32 -2.65 12.89 6.73
N GLN A 33 -3.56 12.08 7.25
CA GLN A 33 -3.65 11.84 8.70
C GLN A 33 -2.43 11.09 9.24
N LEU A 34 -1.90 10.11 8.51
CA LEU A 34 -0.68 9.41 8.89
C LEU A 34 0.51 10.37 8.99
N GLN A 35 0.67 11.26 8.00
CA GLN A 35 1.74 12.27 7.98
C GLN A 35 1.67 13.26 9.14
N LEU A 36 0.46 13.61 9.61
CA LEU A 36 0.23 14.51 10.75
C LEU A 36 0.31 13.79 12.11
N SER A 37 0.35 12.46 12.12
CA SER A 37 0.35 11.66 13.34
C SER A 37 1.76 11.25 13.79
N SER A 38 1.85 10.47 14.87
CA SER A 38 3.09 9.82 15.29
C SER A 38 3.57 8.73 14.30
N TYR A 39 2.75 8.35 13.32
CA TYR A 39 3.03 7.33 12.31
C TYR A 39 3.64 7.88 11.01
N LYS A 40 4.18 9.10 11.01
CA LYS A 40 4.85 9.71 9.83
C LYS A 40 6.01 8.90 9.21
N HIS A 41 6.45 7.84 9.86
CA HIS A 41 7.47 6.91 9.35
C HIS A 41 6.89 5.86 8.39
N VAL A 42 5.56 5.68 8.38
CA VAL A 42 4.86 4.82 7.44
C VAL A 42 4.76 5.53 6.10
N GLN A 43 5.35 4.93 5.08
CA GLN A 43 5.28 5.43 3.71
C GLN A 43 3.97 4.97 3.07
N VAL A 44 3.35 5.82 2.25
CA VAL A 44 2.12 5.47 1.52
C VAL A 44 2.44 5.32 0.04
N GLY A 45 1.87 4.28 -0.59
CA GLY A 45 2.05 4.01 -2.00
C GLY A 45 0.77 3.51 -2.66
N VAL A 46 0.69 3.68 -3.97
CA VAL A 46 -0.38 3.14 -4.81
C VAL A 46 0.22 2.30 -5.93
N VAL A 47 -0.41 1.18 -6.26
CA VAL A 47 0.07 0.24 -7.28
C VAL A 47 -1.07 -0.11 -8.22
N ASN A 48 -0.91 0.25 -9.49
CA ASN A 48 -1.80 -0.23 -10.56
C ASN A 48 -1.43 -1.68 -10.91
N VAL A 49 -2.38 -2.60 -10.74
CA VAL A 49 -2.14 -4.04 -10.95
C VAL A 49 -1.96 -4.42 -12.42
N ASP A 50 -2.48 -3.63 -13.35
CA ASP A 50 -2.36 -3.88 -14.80
C ASP A 50 -0.93 -3.59 -15.26
N THR A 51 -0.29 -2.55 -14.71
CA THR A 51 1.10 -2.17 -15.04
C THR A 51 2.14 -2.87 -14.16
N ASN A 52 1.74 -3.41 -13.00
CA ASN A 52 2.63 -4.08 -12.04
C ASN A 52 2.17 -5.51 -11.67
N PRO A 53 1.97 -6.42 -12.64
CA PRO A 53 1.40 -7.74 -12.38
C PRO A 53 2.27 -8.61 -11.47
N GLY A 54 3.60 -8.50 -11.57
CA GLY A 54 4.51 -9.25 -10.70
C GLY A 54 4.45 -8.83 -9.23
N LEU A 55 4.24 -7.54 -8.97
CA LEU A 55 4.08 -7.03 -7.61
C LEU A 55 2.71 -7.43 -7.04
N ALA A 56 1.65 -7.31 -7.84
CA ALA A 56 0.31 -7.77 -7.47
C ALA A 56 0.31 -9.28 -7.14
N ALA A 57 0.99 -10.11 -7.95
CA ALA A 57 1.12 -11.54 -7.71
C ALA A 57 1.88 -11.86 -6.41
N ARG A 58 3.00 -11.16 -6.14
CA ARG A 58 3.78 -11.33 -4.90
C ARG A 58 2.97 -11.06 -3.64
N PHE A 59 1.99 -10.16 -3.73
CA PHE A 59 1.07 -9.82 -2.65
C PHE A 59 -0.27 -10.57 -2.71
N PHE A 60 -0.43 -11.53 -3.63
CA PHE A 60 -1.65 -12.32 -3.83
C PHE A 60 -2.92 -11.48 -4.03
N ILE A 61 -2.79 -10.34 -4.71
CA ILE A 61 -3.90 -9.45 -5.00
C ILE A 61 -4.86 -10.14 -5.99
N SER A 62 -6.08 -10.37 -5.55
CA SER A 62 -7.13 -11.04 -6.33
C SER A 62 -8.44 -10.23 -6.42
N ARG A 63 -8.52 -9.11 -5.69
CA ARG A 63 -9.69 -8.22 -5.65
C ARG A 63 -9.22 -6.78 -5.49
N LEU A 64 -10.01 -5.84 -5.99
CA LEU A 64 -9.67 -4.42 -5.97
C LEU A 64 -10.83 -3.59 -5.40
N PRO A 65 -10.55 -2.47 -4.71
CA PRO A 65 -9.22 -2.11 -4.19
C PRO A 65 -8.77 -3.09 -3.09
N THR A 66 -7.46 -3.23 -2.87
CA THR A 66 -6.90 -3.97 -1.73
C THR A 66 -5.78 -3.15 -1.10
N VAL A 67 -5.91 -2.85 0.19
CA VAL A 67 -4.88 -2.14 0.96
C VAL A 67 -4.04 -3.14 1.76
N ILE A 68 -2.72 -3.06 1.62
CA ILE A 68 -1.76 -3.89 2.37
C ILE A 68 -0.85 -3.01 3.20
N HIS A 69 -0.70 -3.38 4.46
CA HIS A 69 0.31 -2.84 5.33
C HIS A 69 1.51 -3.79 5.39
N VAL A 70 2.67 -3.34 4.89
CA VAL A 70 3.94 -4.06 4.92
C VAL A 70 4.80 -3.52 6.07
N LYS A 71 5.22 -4.40 6.98
CA LYS A 71 6.23 -4.11 8.00
C LYS A 71 7.45 -4.99 7.75
N ASN A 72 8.55 -4.42 7.29
CA ASN A 72 9.83 -5.13 7.28
C ASN A 72 10.44 -5.09 8.69
N HIS A 73 10.17 -6.10 9.50
CA HIS A 73 10.96 -6.37 10.70
C HIS A 73 12.17 -7.22 10.28
N GLU A 74 13.35 -6.62 10.17
CA GLU A 74 14.58 -7.42 10.20
C GLU A 74 14.65 -8.15 11.56
N GLY A 75 14.34 -9.44 11.54
CA GLY A 75 14.69 -10.38 12.60
C GLY A 75 13.53 -10.93 13.41
N LYS A 76 12.98 -12.09 13.00
CA LYS A 76 12.99 -13.33 13.78
C LYS A 76 12.70 -14.50 12.83
N GLY A 77 13.75 -14.98 12.17
CA GLY A 77 13.78 -16.38 11.77
C GLY A 77 13.67 -17.23 13.04
N LYS A 78 12.70 -18.14 13.05
CA LYS A 78 12.84 -19.38 13.80
C LYS A 78 13.57 -20.37 12.90
#